data_AF-A0A521PEF7-F1
#
_entry.id   AF-A0A521PEF7-F1
#
_cell.length_a   1.000
_cell.length_b   1.000
_cell.length_c   1.000
_cell.angle_alpha   90.00
_cell.angle_beta   90.00
_cell.angle_gamma   90.00
#
_symmetry.space_group_name_H-M   'P 1'
#
loop_
_entity.id
_entity.type
_entity.pdbx_description
1 polymer ?
#
loop_
_entity_poly.entity_id
_entity_poly.type
_entity_poly.pdbx_seq_one_letter_code
_entity_poly.pdbx_strand_id
1 'polypeptide(L)'
;MSELIPVNILIADRSYRLKIEAADEEMVRKTAALINDKITQFKIQFAGKDMQDYVSMVLLWFATEQNQSGIDHVKWTEAAEKLASLEKMVDKALAGDQ
;
A
#
# COMPACT_ATOMS: atom_id res chain seq x y z
N MET A 1 -9.77 -27.13 4.64
CA MET A 1 -9.05 -26.52 5.78
C MET A 1 -7.80 -25.91 5.19
N SER A 2 -7.61 -24.60 5.32
CA SER A 2 -6.38 -23.94 4.87
C SER A 2 -5.21 -24.52 5.66
N GLU A 3 -4.21 -25.07 4.96
CA GLU A 3 -3.01 -25.55 5.61
C GLU A 3 -2.21 -24.34 6.10
N LEU A 4 -2.08 -24.21 7.41
CA LEU A 4 -1.27 -23.18 8.04
C LEU A 4 0.19 -23.61 8.00
N ILE A 5 1.01 -22.81 7.32
CA ILE A 5 2.46 -23.02 7.24
C ILE A 5 3.18 -22.14 8.27
N PRO A 6 4.22 -22.67 8.95
CA PRO A 6 5.07 -21.86 9.81
C PRO A 6 6.04 -21.02 8.98
N VAL A 7 6.09 -19.72 9.23
CA VAL A 7 7.02 -18.78 8.59
C VAL A 7 7.72 -17.90 9.62
N ASN A 8 8.96 -17.52 9.32
CA ASN A 8 9.72 -16.55 10.10
C ASN A 8 9.68 -15.21 9.38
N ILE A 9 9.15 -14.19 10.05
CA ILE A 9 9.02 -12.82 9.54
C ILE A 9 9.94 -11.92 10.37
N LEU A 10 10.78 -11.13 9.69
CA LEU A 10 11.65 -10.13 10.30
C LEU A 10 10.97 -8.76 10.23
N ILE A 11 10.73 -8.13 11.38
CA ILE A 11 10.22 -6.77 11.49
C ILE A 11 11.20 -5.99 12.34
N ALA A 12 11.81 -4.96 11.74
CA ALA A 12 12.93 -4.21 12.29
C ALA A 12 14.09 -5.13 12.72
N ASP A 13 14.35 -5.22 14.03
CA ASP A 13 15.40 -6.01 14.66
C ASP A 13 14.86 -7.32 15.28
N ARG A 14 13.57 -7.63 15.10
CA ARG A 14 12.91 -8.78 15.74
C ARG A 14 12.39 -9.78 14.72
N SER A 15 12.70 -11.06 14.94
CA SER A 15 12.15 -12.16 14.17
C SER A 15 10.98 -12.81 14.91
N TYR A 16 9.85 -12.93 14.23
CA TYR A 16 8.63 -13.55 14.73
C TYR A 16 8.33 -14.82 13.95
N ARG A 17 8.02 -15.90 14.67
CA ARG A 17 7.55 -17.15 14.08
C ARG A 17 6.03 -17.15 14.07
N LEU A 18 5.44 -17.06 12.89
CA LEU A 18 4.00 -16.99 12.67
C LEU A 18 3.50 -18.26 11.97
N LYS A 19 2.22 -18.58 12.15
CA LYS A 19 1.51 -19.58 11.35
C LYS A 19 0.49 -18.83 10.51
N ILE A 20 0.61 -18.92 9.19
CA ILE A 20 -0.25 -18.20 8.24
C ILE A 20 -0.73 -19.17 7.16
N GLU A 21 -1.78 -18.78 6.44
CA GLU A 21 -2.23 -19.56 5.28
C GLU A 21 -1.21 -19.45 4.14
N ALA A 22 -1.00 -20.55 3.41
CA ALA A 22 -0.06 -20.55 2.29
C ALA A 22 -0.41 -19.51 1.20
N ALA A 23 -1.69 -19.17 1.05
CA ALA A 23 -2.14 -18.13 0.11
C ALA A 23 -1.68 -16.72 0.50
N ASP A 24 -1.46 -16.45 1.79
CA ASP A 24 -1.11 -15.13 2.31
C ASP A 24 0.40 -14.93 2.45
N GLU A 25 1.23 -15.96 2.27
CA GLU A 25 2.67 -15.89 2.53
C GLU A 25 3.33 -14.74 1.77
N GLU A 26 3.06 -14.63 0.48
CA GLU A 26 3.65 -13.62 -0.36
C GLU A 26 3.25 -12.21 0.10
N MET A 27 1.96 -12.02 0.43
CA MET A 27 1.44 -10.75 0.91
C MET A 27 2.12 -10.36 2.23
N VAL A 28 2.17 -11.28 3.19
CA VAL A 28 2.78 -11.03 4.51
C VAL A 28 4.26 -10.66 4.36
N ARG A 29 5.02 -11.35 3.49
CA ARG A 29 6.43 -11.03 3.25
C ARG A 29 6.62 -9.66 2.60
N LYS A 30 5.79 -9.32 1.62
CA LYS A 30 5.82 -8.00 0.97
C LYS A 30 5.51 -6.88 1.96
N THR A 31 4.48 -7.05 2.79
CA THR A 31 4.12 -6.06 3.82
C THR A 31 5.23 -5.90 4.86
N ALA A 32 5.86 -6.98 5.30
CA ALA A 32 6.98 -6.91 6.23
C ALA A 32 8.19 -6.16 5.63
N ALA A 33 8.51 -6.40 4.35
CA ALA A 33 9.57 -5.68 3.65
C ALA A 33 9.26 -4.17 3.57
N LEU A 34 8.03 -3.82 3.18
CA LEU A 34 7.58 -2.42 3.11
C LEU A 34 7.69 -1.70 4.48
N ILE A 35 7.27 -2.37 5.55
CA ILE A 35 7.41 -1.84 6.92
C ILE A 35 8.89 -1.57 7.24
N ASN A 36 9.78 -2.52 6.96
CA ASN A 36 11.21 -2.38 7.25
C ASN A 36 11.87 -1.23 6.48
N ASP A 37 11.48 -1.04 5.22
CA ASP A 37 11.95 0.08 4.40
C ASP A 37 11.49 1.41 4.99
N LYS A 38 10.25 1.51 5.46
CA LYS A 38 9.70 2.71 6.10
C LYS A 38 10.34 3.00 7.45
N ILE A 39 10.61 1.98 8.25
CA ILE A 39 11.40 2.13 9.49
C ILE A 39 12.76 2.73 9.16
N THR A 40 13.43 2.23 8.12
CA THR A 40 14.74 2.75 7.70
C THR A 40 14.67 4.22 7.26
N GLN A 41 13.62 4.60 6.51
CA GLN A 41 13.39 6.00 6.13
C GLN A 41 13.19 6.90 7.36
N PHE A 42 12.36 6.48 8.32
CA PHE A 42 12.14 7.28 9.53
C PHE A 42 13.38 7.36 10.42
N LYS A 43 14.22 6.32 10.47
CA LYS A 43 15.52 6.38 11.15
C LYS A 43 16.45 7.44 10.59
N ILE A 44 16.44 7.63 9.26
CA ILE A 44 17.23 8.66 8.59
C ILE A 44 16.65 10.05 8.87
N GLN A 45 15.32 10.18 8.84
CA GLN A 45 14.64 11.47 9.00
C GLN A 45 14.60 11.97 10.45
N PHE A 46 14.49 11.06 11.42
CA PHE A 46 14.26 11.38 12.83
C PHE A 46 15.30 10.68 13.70
N ALA A 47 16.51 11.23 13.80
CA ALA A 47 17.58 10.66 14.61
C ALA A 47 17.26 10.67 16.12
N GLY A 48 17.82 9.69 16.85
CA GLY A 48 17.78 9.64 18.31
C GLY A 48 16.50 9.04 18.93
N LYS A 49 15.62 8.46 18.11
CA LYS A 49 14.45 7.71 18.58
C LYS A 49 14.76 6.23 18.80
N ASP A 50 13.97 5.58 19.64
CA ASP A 50 14.08 4.13 19.86
C ASP A 50 13.37 3.34 18.75
N MET A 51 13.59 2.02 18.71
CA MET A 51 12.97 1.17 17.69
C MET A 51 11.44 1.13 17.77
N GLN A 52 10.89 1.25 18.98
CA GLN A 52 9.44 1.18 19.21
C GLN A 52 8.74 2.44 18.70
N ASP A 53 9.37 3.59 18.84
CA ASP A 53 8.94 4.86 18.28
C ASP A 53 8.86 4.76 16.75
N TYR A 54 9.89 4.25 16.07
CA TYR A 54 9.84 4.10 14.61
C TYR A 54 8.75 3.14 14.16
N VAL A 55 8.56 2.01 14.86
CA VAL A 55 7.46 1.07 14.57
C VAL A 55 6.11 1.76 14.74
N SER A 56 5.94 2.57 15.78
CA SER A 56 4.71 3.35 16.03
C SER A 56 4.47 4.39 14.94
N MET A 57 5.52 5.05 14.44
CA MET A 57 5.42 5.98 13.31
C MET A 57 5.00 5.27 12.02
N VAL A 58 5.55 4.08 11.75
CA VAL A 58 5.12 3.26 10.60
C VAL A 58 3.68 2.79 10.76
N LEU A 59 3.25 2.41 11.96
CA LEU A 59 1.86 2.04 12.21
C LEU A 59 0.90 3.18 11.90
N LEU A 60 1.21 4.40 12.36
CA LEU A 60 0.40 5.58 12.08
C LEU A 60 0.36 5.87 10.58
N TRP A 61 1.53 5.88 9.93
CA TRP A 61 1.63 6.08 8.48
C TRP A 61 0.79 5.05 7.72
N PHE A 62 0.93 3.76 8.04
CA PHE A 62 0.22 2.68 7.38
C PHE A 62 -1.30 2.78 7.55
N ALA A 63 -1.77 3.17 8.74
CA ALA A 63 -3.20 3.42 8.99
C ALA A 63 -3.74 4.63 8.21
N THR A 64 -2.91 5.66 7.99
CA THR A 64 -3.31 6.84 7.20
C THR A 64 -3.23 6.61 5.70
N GLU A 65 -2.26 5.82 5.21
CA GLU A 65 -2.11 5.50 3.78
C GLU A 65 -3.26 4.64 3.28
N GLN A 66 -3.72 3.65 4.06
CA GLN A 66 -4.90 2.84 3.70
C GLN A 66 -6.17 3.70 3.51
N ASN A 67 -6.31 4.79 4.26
CA ASN A 67 -7.42 5.73 4.07
C ASN A 67 -7.25 6.59 2.82
N GLN A 68 -6.01 6.93 2.43
CA GLN A 68 -5.74 7.62 1.17
C GLN A 68 -6.00 6.75 -0.05
N SER A 69 -5.78 5.43 0.02
CA SER A 69 -6.08 4.52 -1.10
C SER A 69 -7.56 4.55 -1.52
N GLY A 70 -8.48 4.73 -0.57
CA GLY A 70 -9.90 4.95 -0.86
C GLY A 70 -10.16 6.29 -1.57
N ILE A 71 -9.46 7.36 -1.17
CA ILE A 71 -9.53 8.68 -1.80
C ILE A 71 -8.94 8.65 -3.21
N ASP A 72 -7.86 7.90 -3.43
CA ASP A 72 -7.24 7.74 -4.73
C ASP A 72 -8.14 6.94 -5.68
N HIS A 73 -8.90 5.95 -5.18
CA HIS A 73 -9.89 5.24 -5.99
C HIS A 73 -11.00 6.19 -6.50
N VAL A 74 -11.49 7.09 -5.64
CA VAL A 74 -12.47 8.13 -6.03
C VAL A 74 -11.88 9.10 -7.07
N LYS A 75 -10.61 9.49 -6.94
CA LYS A 75 -9.94 10.32 -7.94
C LYS A 75 -9.76 9.60 -9.28
N TRP A 76 -9.46 8.30 -9.26
CA TRP A 76 -9.34 7.50 -10.47
C TRP A 76 -10.68 7.35 -11.20
N THR A 77 -11.79 7.19 -10.47
CA THR A 77 -13.12 7.16 -11.08
C THR A 77 -13.48 8.51 -11.70
N GLU A 78 -13.21 9.63 -11.01
CA GLU A 78 -13.44 10.97 -11.58
C GLU A 78 -12.56 11.24 -12.82
N ALA A 79 -11.30 10.80 -12.79
CA ALA A 79 -10.40 10.95 -13.93
C ALA A 79 -10.87 10.11 -15.13
N ALA A 80 -11.34 8.89 -14.91
CA ALA A 80 -11.89 8.01 -15.94
C ALA A 80 -13.17 8.60 -16.56
N GLU A 81 -14.07 9.14 -15.73
CA GLU A 81 -15.29 9.81 -16.21
C GLU A 81 -14.98 11.05 -17.07
N LYS A 82 -14.01 11.87 -16.65
CA LYS A 82 -13.55 13.02 -17.44
C LYS A 82 -12.93 12.58 -18.76
N LEU A 83 -12.16 11.49 -18.78
CA LEU A 83 -11.60 10.93 -20.00
C LEU A 83 -12.71 10.47 -20.96
N ALA A 84 -13.71 9.73 -20.46
CA ALA A 84 -14.85 9.28 -21.24
C ALA A 84 -15.69 10.45 -21.80
N SER A 85 -15.80 11.54 -21.04
CA SER A 85 -16.43 12.77 -21.54
C SER A 85 -15.64 13.40 -22.68
N LEU A 86 -14.30 13.39 -22.62
CA LEU A 86 -13.45 13.89 -23.69
C LEU A 86 -13.54 13.01 -24.94
N GLU A 87 -13.56 11.68 -24.79
CA GLU A 87 -13.79 10.75 -25.91
C GLU A 87 -15.09 11.07 -26.63
N LYS A 88 -16.20 11.23 -25.89
CA LYS A 88 -17.49 11.61 -26.47
C LYS A 88 -17.45 12.95 -27.21
N MET A 89 -16.67 13.92 -26.74
CA MET A 89 -16.52 15.20 -27.41
C MET A 89 -15.74 15.06 -28.72
N VAL A 90 -14.71 14.22 -28.74
CA VAL A 90 -13.92 13.92 -29.95
C VAL A 90 -14.79 13.16 -30.96
N ASP A 91 -15.51 12.13 -30.53
CA ASP A 91 -16.41 11.37 -31.39
C ASP A 91 -17.49 12.25 -32.01
N LYS A 92 -18.04 13.18 -31.23
CA LYS A 92 -19.04 14.15 -31.71
C LYS A 92 -18.45 15.13 -32.72
N ALA A 93 -17.21 15.56 -32.54
CA ALA A 93 -16.52 16.45 -33.49
C ALA A 93 -16.18 15.73 -34.80
N LEU A 94 -15.83 14.45 -34.74
CA LEU A 94 -15.53 13.61 -35.91
C LEU A 94 -16.80 13.18 -36.67
N ALA A 95 -17.91 12.96 -35.96
CA ALA A 95 -19.21 12.65 -36.57
C ALA A 95 -19.88 13.88 -37.24
N GLY A 96 -19.37 15.10 -36.98
CA GLY A 96 -19.85 16.34 -37.59
C GLY A 96 -19.22 16.71 -38.93
N ASP A 97 -18.33 15.87 -39.47
CA ASP A 97 -17.62 16.09 -40.75
C ASP A 97 -18.21 15.24 -41.91
N GLN A 98 -19.52 14.94 -41.85
CA GLN A 98 -20.33 14.46 -42.98
C GLN A 98 -21.45 15.44 -43.31
#